data_AF-A0A920UGZ6-F1
#
_entry.id   AF-A0A920UGZ6-F1
#
_cell.length_a   1.000
_cell.length_b   1.000
_cell.length_c   1.000
_cell.angle_alpha   90.00
_cell.angle_beta   90.00
_cell.angle_gamma   90.00
#
_symmetry.space_group_name_H-M   'P 1'
#
loop_
_entity.id
_entity.type
_entity.pdbx_description
1 polymer ?
#
loop_
_entity_poly.entity_id
_entity_poly.type
_entity_poly.pdbx_seq_one_letter_code
_entity_poly.pdbx_strand_id
1 'polypeptide(L)'
;MKCVSSAEFEQMAKSGNICAKMVSLPSSRLHSMCGSRTPDHLPYCSGTCCMDSLKQAAYIREQNPEAKAHIIYRDIRTPGLYENFYRSRQDDPGVFLTQGDVVG
;
A
#
# COMPACT_ATOMS: atom_id res chain seq x y z
N MET A 1 -16.37 6.77 1.18
CA MET A 1 -15.03 6.19 0.97
C MET A 1 -15.11 4.72 1.32
N LYS A 2 -14.65 3.80 0.45
CA LYS A 2 -14.72 2.36 0.73
C LYS A 2 -13.34 1.90 1.22
N CYS A 3 -13.22 1.64 2.51
CA CYS A 3 -11.99 1.11 3.11
C CYS A 3 -12.00 -0.41 2.97
N VAL A 4 -10.86 -0.98 2.59
CA VAL A 4 -10.65 -2.42 2.43
C VAL A 4 -9.36 -2.76 3.16
N SER A 5 -9.37 -3.84 3.94
CA SER A 5 -8.18 -4.33 4.63
C SER A 5 -7.18 -4.97 3.64
N SER A 6 -5.91 -5.07 4.03
CA SER A 6 -4.89 -5.74 3.21
C SER A 6 -5.30 -7.17 2.84
N ALA A 7 -5.85 -7.94 3.79
CA ALA A 7 -6.29 -9.32 3.54
C ALA A 7 -7.41 -9.40 2.50
N GLU A 8 -8.39 -8.50 2.59
CA GLU A 8 -9.47 -8.41 1.59
C GLU A 8 -8.94 -7.97 0.22
N PHE A 9 -7.96 -7.05 0.19
CA PHE A 9 -7.31 -6.63 -1.05
C PHE A 9 -6.60 -7.80 -1.73
N GLU A 10 -5.89 -8.64 -0.98
CA GLU A 10 -5.24 -9.84 -1.51
C GLU A 10 -6.25 -10.85 -2.06
N GLN A 11 -7.41 -11.01 -1.42
CA GLN A 11 -8.50 -11.83 -1.97
C GLN A 11 -9.08 -11.25 -3.26
N MET A 12 -9.22 -9.92 -3.33
CA MET A 12 -9.62 -9.22 -4.55
C MET A 12 -8.58 -9.36 -5.67
N ALA A 13 -7.30 -9.35 -5.32
CA ALA A 13 -6.19 -9.59 -6.25
C ALA A 13 -6.21 -11.02 -6.80
N LYS A 14 -6.40 -12.01 -5.92
CA LYS A 14 -6.52 -13.42 -6.31
C LYS A 14 -7.71 -13.69 -7.23
N SER A 15 -8.83 -12.99 -7.01
CA SER A 15 -10.04 -13.12 -7.83
C SER A 15 -10.02 -12.29 -9.13
N GLY A 16 -8.93 -11.57 -9.42
CA GLY A 16 -8.77 -10.79 -10.66
C GLY A 16 -9.62 -9.52 -10.74
N ASN A 17 -10.27 -9.11 -9.64
CA ASN A 17 -11.27 -8.03 -9.63
C ASN A 17 -10.77 -6.73 -8.98
N ILE A 18 -9.47 -6.44 -9.07
CA ILE A 18 -8.89 -5.21 -8.48
C ILE A 18 -9.36 -3.97 -9.25
N CYS A 19 -9.37 -4.07 -10.59
CA CYS A 19 -9.57 -2.92 -11.47
C CYS A 19 -11.03 -2.41 -11.49
N ALA A 20 -12.04 -3.29 -11.50
CA ALA A 20 -13.45 -2.88 -11.65
C ALA A 20 -14.01 -2.05 -10.48
N LYS A 21 -13.41 -2.11 -9.29
CA LYS A 21 -13.88 -1.37 -8.10
C LYS A 21 -13.04 -0.15 -7.73
N MET A 22 -11.79 -0.04 -8.20
CA MET A 22 -10.89 1.08 -7.88
C MET A 22 -10.90 2.20 -8.92
N VAL A 23 -11.39 1.94 -10.14
CA VAL A 23 -11.44 2.93 -11.26
C VAL A 23 -12.27 4.19 -10.95
N SER A 24 -13.11 4.21 -9.90
CA SER A 24 -13.85 5.42 -9.50
C SER A 24 -13.20 6.25 -8.38
N LEU A 25 -12.03 5.87 -7.86
CA LEU A 25 -11.28 6.69 -6.92
C LEU A 25 -9.94 7.07 -7.57
N PRO A 26 -9.75 8.34 -8.00
CA PRO A 26 -8.50 8.81 -8.62
C PRO A 26 -7.28 8.80 -7.68
N SER A 27 -7.38 8.13 -6.53
CA SER A 27 -6.31 7.95 -5.55
C SER A 27 -6.63 6.73 -4.67
N SER A 28 -6.06 5.56 -4.99
CA SER A 28 -6.05 4.44 -4.03
C SER A 28 -5.09 4.82 -2.90
N ARG A 29 -5.64 5.26 -1.76
CA ARG A 29 -4.86 5.55 -0.54
C ARG A 29 -4.60 4.24 0.18
N LEU A 30 -3.38 3.76 0.08
CA LEU A 30 -2.92 2.59 0.80
C LEU A 30 -2.23 3.03 2.08
N HIS A 31 -2.80 2.66 3.22
CA HIS A 31 -2.28 3.03 4.52
C HIS A 31 -1.42 1.90 5.08
N SER A 32 -0.11 2.13 5.18
CA SER A 32 0.86 1.08 5.54
C SER A 32 0.83 0.70 7.03
N MET A 33 0.11 1.41 7.91
CA MET A 33 0.20 1.24 9.36
C MET A 33 -1.18 1.20 10.03
N CYS A 34 -2.01 0.22 9.67
CA CYS A 34 -3.32 0.01 10.30
C CYS A 34 -3.15 -0.58 11.72
N GLY A 35 -2.93 0.29 12.71
CA GLY A 35 -3.03 -0.07 14.14
C GLY A 35 -1.77 -0.66 14.80
N SER A 36 -0.66 -0.80 14.07
CA SER A 36 0.65 -1.15 14.65
C SER A 36 1.50 0.08 14.94
N ARG A 37 2.35 -0.02 15.95
CA ARG A 37 3.13 1.08 16.55
C ARG A 37 2.24 2.19 17.11
N THR A 38 1.21 1.80 17.85
CA THR A 38 0.39 2.70 18.67
C THR A 38 0.54 2.32 20.14
N PRO A 39 0.68 3.28 21.07
CA PRO A 39 0.78 3.00 22.50
C PRO A 39 -0.43 2.21 23.02
N ASP A 40 -1.61 2.49 22.49
CA ASP A 40 -2.89 2.01 23.02
C ASP A 40 -3.38 0.69 22.42
N HIS A 41 -2.67 0.12 21.43
CA HIS A 41 -3.11 -1.12 20.79
C HIS A 41 -1.96 -2.11 20.54
N LEU A 42 -1.08 -1.82 19.58
CA LEU A 42 0.04 -2.70 19.25
C LEU A 42 1.32 -1.87 19.22
N PRO A 43 2.16 -1.93 20.28
CA PRO A 43 3.36 -1.10 20.35
C PRO A 43 4.50 -1.58 19.44
N TYR A 44 4.37 -2.76 18.83
CA TYR A 44 5.37 -3.35 17.95
C TYR A 44 5.03 -3.17 16.47
N CYS A 45 6.03 -3.37 15.61
CA CYS A 45 5.88 -3.33 14.16
C CYS A 45 5.53 -4.73 13.63
N SER A 46 4.53 -4.83 12.74
CA SER A 46 4.16 -6.11 12.10
C SER A 46 5.24 -6.64 11.14
N GLY A 47 6.20 -5.79 10.73
CA GLY A 47 7.32 -6.16 9.87
C GLY A 47 6.99 -6.34 8.38
N THR A 48 5.75 -6.71 8.03
CA THR A 48 5.35 -7.00 6.64
C THR A 48 4.54 -5.89 5.97
N CYS A 49 3.86 -5.05 6.76
CA CYS A 49 2.86 -4.11 6.25
C CYS A 49 3.40 -3.09 5.22
N CYS A 50 4.67 -2.69 5.34
CA CYS A 50 5.35 -1.83 4.35
C CYS A 50 5.53 -2.55 3.00
N MET A 51 5.96 -3.80 3.04
CA MET A 51 6.17 -4.61 1.84
C MET A 51 4.85 -4.97 1.16
N ASP A 52 3.83 -5.33 1.93
CA ASP A 52 2.50 -5.61 1.40
C ASP A 52 1.95 -4.39 0.67
N SER A 53 2.16 -3.19 1.22
CA SER A 53 1.70 -1.95 0.61
C SER A 53 2.37 -1.70 -0.76
N LEU A 54 3.69 -1.87 -0.82
CA LEU A 54 4.46 -1.72 -2.06
C LEU A 54 4.05 -2.76 -3.12
N LYS A 55 3.76 -4.00 -2.69
CA LYS A 55 3.29 -5.07 -3.55
C LYS A 55 1.91 -4.78 -4.14
N GLN A 56 1.00 -4.31 -3.32
CA GLN A 56 -0.37 -3.97 -3.76
C GLN A 56 -0.38 -2.78 -4.71
N ALA A 57 0.50 -1.80 -4.50
CA ALA A 57 0.72 -0.73 -5.46
C ALA A 57 1.22 -1.27 -6.81
N ALA A 58 2.17 -2.22 -6.80
CA ALA A 58 2.63 -2.87 -8.04
C ALA A 58 1.48 -3.59 -8.77
N TYR A 59 0.63 -4.34 -8.07
CA TYR A 59 -0.52 -5.02 -8.70
C TYR A 59 -1.46 -4.05 -9.43
N ILE A 60 -1.69 -2.87 -8.86
CA ILE A 60 -2.53 -1.83 -9.49
C ILE A 60 -1.85 -1.31 -10.76
N ARG A 61 -0.55 -1.03 -10.69
CA ARG A 61 0.25 -0.49 -11.81
C ARG A 61 0.42 -1.49 -12.95
N GLU A 62 0.60 -2.77 -12.63
CA GLU A 62 0.70 -3.88 -13.60
C GLU A 62 -0.62 -4.09 -14.36
N GLN A 63 -1.76 -3.93 -13.70
CA GLN A 63 -3.07 -4.07 -14.34
C GLN A 63 -3.51 -2.82 -15.10
N ASN A 64 -3.11 -1.63 -14.63
CA ASN A 64 -3.45 -0.36 -15.25
C ASN A 64 -2.27 0.63 -15.15
N PRO A 65 -1.49 0.80 -16.24
CA PRO A 65 -0.38 1.75 -16.29
C PRO A 65 -0.76 3.23 -16.17
N GLU A 66 -2.04 3.58 -16.21
CA GLU A 66 -2.53 4.95 -15.97
C GLU A 66 -3.00 5.17 -14.51
N ALA A 67 -3.14 4.10 -13.73
CA ALA A 67 -3.61 4.19 -12.35
C ALA A 67 -2.55 4.79 -11.43
N LYS A 68 -2.99 5.62 -10.48
CA LYS A 68 -2.11 6.25 -9.48
C LYS A 68 -2.30 5.60 -8.11
N ALA A 69 -1.22 5.07 -7.55
CA ALA A 69 -1.19 4.48 -6.22
C ALA A 69 -0.57 5.47 -5.23
N HIS A 70 -1.28 5.80 -4.16
CA HIS A 70 -0.78 6.70 -3.12
C HIS A 70 -0.59 5.92 -1.82
N ILE A 71 0.66 5.75 -1.39
CA ILE A 71 1.00 5.07 -0.14
C ILE A 71 1.32 6.13 0.91
N ILE A 72 0.55 6.12 2.00
CA ILE A 72 0.79 6.97 3.17
C ILE A 72 1.45 6.13 4.25
N TYR A 73 2.61 6.59 4.74
CA TYR A 73 3.41 5.86 5.71
C TYR A 73 4.04 6.79 6.75
N ARG A 74 4.34 6.25 7.94
CA ARG A 74 5.19 6.93 8.94
C ARG A 74 6.66 6.71 8.63
N ASP A 75 7.02 5.43 8.53
CA ASP A 75 8.35 4.94 8.18
C ASP A 75 8.18 3.78 7.20
N ILE A 76 9.02 3.73 6.16
CA ILE A 76 9.13 2.54 5.29
C ILE A 76 10.21 1.63 5.85
N ARG A 77 9.86 0.36 6.02
CA ARG A 77 10.78 -0.68 6.49
C ARG A 77 10.81 -1.83 5.49
N THR A 78 11.91 -1.93 4.75
CA THR A 78 12.16 -2.97 3.74
C THR A 78 13.52 -3.63 4.00
N PRO A 79 13.65 -4.44 5.07
CA PRO A 79 14.94 -4.99 5.48
C PRO A 79 15.51 -6.00 4.47
N GLY A 80 16.84 -6.05 4.36
CA GLY A 80 17.54 -7.06 3.57
C GLY A 80 17.41 -6.86 2.06
N LEU A 81 16.99 -7.91 1.34
CA LEU A 81 16.97 -7.94 -0.13
C LEU A 81 15.84 -7.11 -0.77
N TYR A 82 14.92 -6.58 0.04
CA TYR A 82 13.74 -5.86 -0.44
C TYR A 82 14.00 -4.38 -0.78
N GLU A 83 15.20 -3.88 -0.51
CA GLU A 83 15.60 -2.51 -0.87
C GLU A 83 15.48 -2.24 -2.37
N ASN A 84 15.87 -3.20 -3.22
CA ASN A 84 15.73 -3.07 -4.67
C ASN A 84 14.26 -3.01 -5.09
N PHE A 85 13.39 -3.75 -4.40
CA PHE A 85 11.95 -3.71 -4.65
C PHE A 85 11.38 -2.33 -4.27
N TYR A 86 11.77 -1.80 -3.13
CA TYR A 86 11.42 -0.44 -2.72
C TYR A 86 11.84 0.61 -3.76
N ARG A 87 13.10 0.58 -4.20
CA ARG A 87 13.62 1.50 -5.24
C ARG A 87 12.82 1.41 -6.53
N SER A 88 12.53 0.19 -7.00
CA SER A 88 11.74 0.00 -8.22
C SER A 88 10.31 0.54 -8.12
N ARG A 89 9.77 0.74 -6.91
CA ARG A 89 8.49 1.43 -6.70
C ARG A 89 8.65 2.95 -6.64
N GLN A 90 9.78 3.45 -6.13
CA GLN A 90 10.09 4.88 -6.18
C GLN A 90 10.30 5.39 -7.61
N ASP A 91 10.88 4.54 -8.46
CA ASP A 91 11.15 4.87 -9.87
C ASP A 91 9.88 4.82 -10.75
N ASP A 92 8.75 4.27 -10.24
CA ASP A 92 7.48 4.24 -10.98
C ASP A 92 6.74 5.59 -10.84
N PRO A 93 6.50 6.32 -11.94
CA PRO A 93 5.84 7.63 -11.90
C PRO A 93 4.39 7.59 -11.43
N GLY A 94 3.75 6.41 -11.41
CA GLY A 94 2.39 6.24 -10.90
C GLY A 94 2.32 5.88 -9.42
N VAL A 95 3.46 5.75 -8.72
CA VAL A 95 3.52 5.44 -7.29
C VAL A 95 3.96 6.67 -6.51
N PHE A 96 3.09 7.13 -5.61
CA PHE A 96 3.34 8.28 -4.76
C PHE A 96 3.51 7.83 -3.32
N LEU A 97 4.68 8.12 -2.77
CA LEU A 97 5.03 7.83 -1.38
C LEU A 97 4.93 9.13 -0.59
N THR A 98 3.98 9.21 0.33
CA THR A 98 3.80 10.38 1.20
C THR A 98 4.04 10.00 2.64
N GLN A 99 5.02 10.66 3.26
CA GLN A 99 5.23 10.54 4.69
C GLN A 99 4.15 11.32 5.42
N GLY A 100 3.41 10.68 6.31
CA GLY A 100 2.36 11.32 7.07
C GLY A 100 1.54 10.35 7.90
N ASP A 101 0.87 10.91 8.89
CA ASP A 101 -0.10 10.21 9.72
C ASP A 101 -1.50 10.46 9.21
N VAL A 102 -2.26 9.37 9.04
CA VAL A 102 -3.68 9.46 8.71
C VAL A 102 -4.45 9.44 10.01
N VAL A 103 -4.90 10.62 10.43
CA VAL A 103 -5.88 10.77 11.52
C VAL A 103 -7.29 10.69 10.90
N GLY A 104 -8.13 9.84 11.47
CA GLY A 104 -9.50 9.60 11.04
C GLY A 104 -10.44 10.72 11.44
#